data_AF-A0A661YMU5-F1
#
_entry.id   AF-A0A661YMU5-F1
#
_cell.length_a   1.000
_cell.length_b   1.000
_cell.length_c   1.000
_cell.angle_alpha   90.00
_cell.angle_beta   90.00
_cell.angle_gamma   90.00
#
_symmetry.space_group_name_H-M   'P 1'
#
loop_
_entity.id
_entity.type
_entity.pdbx_description
1 polymer ?
#
loop_
_entity_poly.entity_id
_entity_poly.type
_entity_poly.pdbx_seq_one_letter_code
_entity_poly.pdbx_strand_id
1 'polypeptide(L)'
;SINKFTAKIASDINKPNGQKTILPEEVIPFLEELNIERFFGVGKVTAEKMNKLGIFKGKDLKEQSLEFLYRNFGKSGKHFYQIVRGIQHSEVKPNRLRKSIAAERTFSKDIILQELLIEKLELIAEELDKRMHRAQVKGKTITLKIKHKDFTVHTRSKTLEELIDKKEQIFSLVQELLKQEEIKIPVRLLGISITKLNNELPMDHIGVQLRFAFPDYL
;
A
#
# COMPACT_ATOMS: atom_id res chain seq x y z
N SER A 1 -13.83 -3.01 20.48
CA SER A 1 -13.67 -4.08 19.46
C SER A 1 -12.36 -4.80 19.71
N ILE A 2 -12.23 -6.05 19.26
CA ILE A 2 -11.19 -6.98 19.72
C ILE A 2 -9.92 -7.01 18.86
N ASN A 3 -9.96 -6.43 17.65
CA ASN A 3 -8.81 -6.41 16.74
C ASN A 3 -8.86 -5.18 15.81
N LYS A 4 -7.77 -4.93 15.05
CA LYS A 4 -7.64 -3.72 14.21
C LYS A 4 -8.65 -3.72 13.05
N PHE A 5 -8.99 -4.89 12.50
CA PHE A 5 -9.90 -5.00 11.37
C PHE A 5 -11.32 -4.55 11.76
N THR A 6 -11.86 -5.14 12.82
CA THR A 6 -13.21 -4.82 13.31
C THR A 6 -13.26 -3.40 13.89
N ALA A 7 -12.20 -2.93 14.56
CA ALA A 7 -12.11 -1.54 15.01
C ALA A 7 -12.16 -0.53 13.85
N LYS A 8 -11.46 -0.80 12.74
CA LYS A 8 -11.47 0.07 11.55
C LYS A 8 -12.85 0.16 10.91
N ILE A 9 -13.60 -0.94 10.86
CA ILE A 9 -14.96 -0.94 10.33
C ILE A 9 -15.89 -0.21 11.30
N ALA A 10 -15.80 -0.50 12.61
CA ALA A 10 -16.62 0.14 13.63
C ALA A 10 -16.54 1.67 13.59
N SER A 11 -15.32 2.21 13.40
CA SER A 11 -15.08 3.66 13.32
C SER A 11 -15.84 4.37 12.20
N ASP A 12 -16.30 3.67 11.16
CA ASP A 12 -17.00 4.28 10.04
C ASP A 12 -18.53 4.25 10.20
N ILE A 13 -19.07 3.54 11.20
CA ILE A 13 -20.53 3.26 11.29
C ILE A 13 -21.34 4.48 11.70
N ASN A 14 -20.94 5.19 12.76
CA ASN A 14 -21.68 6.32 13.32
C ASN A 14 -21.06 7.67 12.94
N LYS A 15 -20.45 7.78 11.76
CA LYS A 15 -19.90 9.06 11.27
C LYS A 15 -21.03 9.97 10.76
N PRO A 16 -20.90 11.31 10.91
CA PRO A 16 -19.83 12.04 11.59
C PRO A 16 -20.03 12.13 13.12
N ASN A 17 -18.94 12.37 13.86
CA ASN A 17 -18.91 12.63 15.31
C ASN A 17 -19.62 11.60 16.22
N GLY A 18 -19.65 10.33 15.83
CA GLY A 18 -20.17 9.24 16.67
C GLY A 18 -19.14 8.13 16.88
N GLN A 19 -19.42 7.28 17.86
CA GLN A 19 -18.61 6.12 18.21
C GLN A 19 -19.46 4.84 18.13
N LYS A 20 -18.83 3.71 17.79
CA LYS A 20 -19.46 2.38 17.83
C LYS A 20 -18.52 1.41 18.53
N THR A 21 -19.01 0.81 19.61
CA THR A 21 -18.38 -0.35 20.24
C THR A 21 -18.99 -1.61 19.64
N ILE A 22 -18.13 -2.59 19.38
CA ILE A 22 -18.51 -3.96 19.00
C ILE A 22 -17.88 -4.84 20.07
N LEU A 23 -18.73 -5.51 20.86
CA LEU A 23 -18.31 -6.42 21.92
C LEU A 23 -17.81 -7.75 21.33
N PRO A 24 -16.95 -8.52 22.03
CA PRO A 24 -16.40 -9.78 21.52
C PRO A 24 -17.45 -10.74 20.94
N GLU A 25 -18.55 -10.93 21.65
CA GLU A 25 -19.69 -11.78 21.32
C GLU A 25 -20.47 -11.29 20.08
N GLU A 26 -20.45 -9.98 19.82
CA GLU A 26 -21.12 -9.37 18.67
C GLU A 26 -20.27 -9.44 17.39
N VAL A 27 -18.97 -9.74 17.48
CA VAL A 27 -18.05 -9.65 16.33
C VAL A 27 -18.46 -10.57 15.19
N ILE A 28 -18.77 -11.83 15.46
CA ILE A 28 -19.11 -12.80 14.41
C ILE A 28 -20.45 -12.47 13.77
N PRO A 29 -21.56 -12.27 14.52
CA PRO A 29 -22.83 -11.84 13.94
C PRO A 29 -22.69 -10.56 13.11
N PHE A 30 -21.96 -9.56 13.63
CA PHE A 30 -21.71 -8.31 12.92
C PHE A 30 -20.99 -8.52 11.59
N LEU A 31 -19.97 -9.37 11.55
CA LEU A 31 -19.20 -9.64 10.34
C LEU A 31 -20.02 -10.42 9.31
N GLU A 32 -20.88 -11.36 9.75
CA GLU A 32 -21.73 -12.13 8.85
C GLU A 32 -22.75 -11.27 8.10
N GLU A 33 -23.32 -10.27 8.77
CA GLU A 33 -24.29 -9.35 8.17
C GLU A 33 -23.66 -8.29 7.26
N LEU A 34 -22.36 -8.05 7.42
CA LEU A 34 -21.64 -6.98 6.73
C LEU A 34 -21.46 -7.30 5.24
N ASN A 35 -21.85 -6.34 4.38
CA ASN A 35 -21.58 -6.42 2.94
C ASN A 35 -20.06 -6.46 2.65
N ILE A 36 -19.66 -7.25 1.66
CA ILE A 36 -18.25 -7.52 1.41
C ILE A 36 -17.46 -6.28 0.97
N GLU A 37 -18.11 -5.31 0.35
CA GLU A 37 -17.55 -4.01 -0.02
C GLU A 37 -17.11 -3.17 1.18
N ARG A 38 -17.64 -3.46 2.36
CA ARG A 38 -17.29 -2.76 3.61
C ARG A 38 -16.14 -3.43 4.36
N PHE A 39 -15.68 -4.60 3.92
CA PHE A 39 -14.53 -5.25 4.52
C PHE A 39 -13.26 -4.46 4.23
N PHE A 40 -12.53 -4.06 5.27
CA PHE A 40 -11.28 -3.33 5.11
C PHE A 40 -10.24 -4.17 4.35
N GLY A 41 -9.83 -3.72 3.17
CA GLY A 41 -8.92 -4.47 2.29
C GLY A 41 -9.61 -5.20 1.14
N VAL A 42 -10.94 -5.18 1.06
CA VAL A 42 -11.71 -5.57 -0.12
C VAL A 42 -12.02 -4.31 -0.94
N GLY A 43 -11.29 -4.11 -2.04
CA GLY A 43 -11.55 -3.01 -2.97
C GLY A 43 -12.59 -3.38 -4.03
N LYS A 44 -13.00 -2.40 -4.85
CA LYS A 44 -14.02 -2.56 -5.91
C LYS A 44 -13.81 -3.81 -6.78
N VAL A 45 -12.59 -4.00 -7.30
CA VAL A 45 -12.27 -5.16 -8.18
C VAL A 45 -12.40 -6.50 -7.45
N THR A 46 -11.99 -6.55 -6.18
CA THR A 46 -12.09 -7.76 -5.37
C THR A 46 -13.55 -8.05 -5.02
N ALA A 47 -14.33 -7.03 -4.66
CA ALA A 47 -15.77 -7.16 -4.41
C ALA A 47 -16.52 -7.64 -5.65
N GLU A 48 -16.26 -7.08 -6.83
CA GLU A 48 -16.85 -7.54 -8.09
C GLU A 48 -16.53 -9.02 -8.37
N LYS A 49 -15.29 -9.46 -8.08
CA LYS A 49 -14.92 -10.87 -8.20
C LYS A 49 -15.65 -11.75 -7.18
N MET A 50 -15.78 -11.30 -5.93
CA MET A 50 -16.53 -12.00 -4.88
C MET A 50 -18.01 -12.14 -5.25
N ASN A 51 -18.64 -11.06 -5.71
CA ASN A 51 -20.03 -11.04 -6.14
C ASN A 51 -20.27 -12.01 -7.32
N LYS A 52 -19.35 -12.10 -8.29
CA LYS A 52 -19.41 -13.10 -9.38
C LYS A 52 -19.30 -14.56 -8.89
N LEU A 53 -18.70 -14.78 -7.73
CA LEU A 53 -18.58 -16.08 -7.08
C LEU A 53 -19.73 -16.34 -6.09
N GLY A 54 -20.73 -15.45 -6.02
CA GLY A 54 -21.88 -15.57 -5.11
C GLY A 54 -21.60 -15.12 -3.67
N ILE A 55 -20.51 -14.37 -3.44
CA ILE A 55 -20.11 -13.88 -2.12
C ILE A 55 -20.47 -12.40 -2.01
N PHE A 56 -21.58 -12.07 -1.35
CA PHE A 56 -22.07 -10.69 -1.21
C PHE A 56 -21.92 -10.16 0.22
N LYS A 57 -22.03 -11.02 1.21
CA LYS A 57 -21.90 -10.69 2.64
C LYS A 57 -20.85 -11.56 3.33
N GLY A 58 -20.49 -11.19 4.56
CA GLY A 58 -19.58 -11.99 5.37
C GLY A 58 -20.09 -13.40 5.61
N LYS A 59 -21.41 -13.62 5.72
CA LYS A 59 -21.97 -14.97 5.84
C LYS A 59 -21.56 -15.87 4.67
N ASP A 60 -21.79 -15.41 3.45
CA ASP A 60 -21.44 -16.14 2.22
C ASP A 60 -19.93 -16.42 2.16
N LEU A 61 -19.11 -15.45 2.58
CA LEU A 61 -17.65 -15.61 2.64
C LEU A 61 -17.22 -16.64 3.70
N LYS A 62 -17.91 -16.67 4.85
CA LYS A 62 -17.63 -17.61 5.93
C LYS A 62 -17.95 -19.05 5.52
N GLU A 63 -18.98 -19.25 4.71
CA GLU A 63 -19.36 -20.58 4.19
C GLU A 63 -18.33 -21.18 3.22
N GLN A 64 -17.44 -20.34 2.64
CA GLN A 64 -16.41 -20.83 1.73
C GLN A 64 -15.27 -21.56 2.43
N SER A 65 -14.75 -22.60 1.79
CA SER A 65 -13.56 -23.32 2.24
C SER A 65 -12.29 -22.47 2.05
N LEU A 66 -11.26 -22.77 2.84
CA LEU A 66 -9.96 -22.09 2.71
C LEU A 66 -9.34 -22.35 1.33
N GLU A 67 -9.47 -23.57 0.80
CA GLU A 67 -8.98 -24.00 -0.50
C GLU A 67 -9.67 -23.23 -1.62
N PHE A 68 -11.00 -23.06 -1.54
CA PHE A 68 -11.76 -22.27 -2.50
C PHE A 68 -11.28 -20.82 -2.52
N LEU A 69 -11.11 -20.20 -1.35
CA LEU A 69 -10.67 -18.82 -1.25
C LEU A 69 -9.21 -18.65 -1.71
N TYR A 70 -8.34 -19.61 -1.39
CA TYR A 70 -6.95 -19.58 -1.84
C TYR A 70 -6.85 -19.73 -3.36
N ARG A 71 -7.62 -20.65 -3.96
CA ARG A 71 -7.67 -20.83 -5.42
C ARG A 71 -8.12 -19.57 -6.14
N ASN A 72 -9.10 -18.85 -5.58
CA ASN A 72 -9.66 -17.66 -6.21
C ASN A 72 -8.90 -16.36 -5.90
N PHE A 73 -8.29 -16.22 -4.72
CA PHE A 73 -7.71 -14.95 -4.25
C PHE A 73 -6.23 -15.06 -3.80
N GLY A 74 -5.60 -16.23 -3.96
CA GLY A 74 -4.22 -16.48 -3.57
C GLY A 74 -3.99 -16.24 -2.07
N LYS A 75 -2.88 -15.56 -1.74
CA LYS A 75 -2.53 -15.21 -0.35
C LYS A 75 -3.62 -14.43 0.37
N SER A 76 -4.38 -13.59 -0.35
CA SER A 76 -5.50 -12.84 0.23
C SER A 76 -6.68 -13.74 0.61
N GLY A 77 -6.82 -14.91 0.00
CA GLY A 77 -7.86 -15.88 0.34
C GLY A 77 -7.77 -16.35 1.80
N LYS A 78 -6.55 -16.64 2.28
CA LYS A 78 -6.31 -16.97 3.69
C LYS A 78 -6.69 -15.81 4.61
N HIS A 79 -6.38 -14.59 4.21
CA HIS A 79 -6.75 -13.40 4.97
C HIS A 79 -8.29 -13.27 5.08
N PHE A 80 -9.02 -13.39 3.97
CA PHE A 80 -10.48 -13.33 3.96
C PHE A 80 -11.13 -14.43 4.81
N TYR A 81 -10.61 -15.66 4.72
CA TYR A 81 -11.07 -16.78 5.54
C TYR A 81 -10.96 -16.50 7.05
N GLN A 82 -9.85 -15.86 7.47
CA GLN A 82 -9.58 -15.55 8.87
C GLN A 82 -10.38 -14.36 9.39
N ILE A 83 -10.39 -13.24 8.66
CA ILE A 83 -11.04 -11.99 9.14
C ILE A 83 -12.55 -12.15 9.33
N VAL A 84 -13.23 -12.90 8.46
CA VAL A 84 -14.68 -13.13 8.57
C VAL A 84 -15.04 -14.00 9.79
N ARG A 85 -14.05 -14.73 10.33
CA ARG A 85 -14.15 -15.52 11.57
C ARG A 85 -13.61 -14.74 12.78
N GLY A 86 -13.43 -13.43 12.66
CA GLY A 86 -12.90 -12.58 13.74
C GLY A 86 -11.40 -12.79 14.04
N ILE A 87 -10.69 -13.61 13.26
CA ILE A 87 -9.31 -14.00 13.51
C ILE A 87 -8.36 -12.97 12.87
N GLN A 88 -7.79 -12.09 13.69
CA GLN A 88 -6.75 -11.15 13.25
C GLN A 88 -5.77 -10.80 14.38
N HIS A 89 -4.63 -11.48 14.41
CA HIS A 89 -3.62 -11.34 15.49
C HIS A 89 -2.55 -10.28 15.24
N SER A 90 -2.66 -9.48 14.17
CA SER A 90 -1.59 -8.54 13.86
C SER A 90 -1.55 -7.40 14.89
N GLU A 91 -0.42 -7.24 15.55
CA GLU A 91 -0.20 -6.22 16.58
C GLU A 91 -0.27 -4.79 16.02
N VAL A 92 -0.58 -3.84 16.89
CA VAL A 92 -0.39 -2.42 16.60
C VAL A 92 1.11 -2.17 16.55
N LYS A 93 1.61 -1.66 15.43
CA LYS A 93 3.03 -1.30 15.25
C LYS A 93 3.13 0.22 15.22
N PRO A 94 3.40 0.89 16.36
CA PRO A 94 3.45 2.35 16.41
C PRO A 94 4.62 2.90 15.59
N ASN A 95 5.75 2.18 15.59
CA ASN A 95 6.95 2.53 14.84
C ASN A 95 7.02 1.66 13.58
N ARG A 96 7.13 2.31 12.41
CA ARG A 96 7.33 1.60 11.14
C ARG A 96 8.45 2.27 10.35
N LEU A 97 9.46 1.47 10.01
CA LEU A 97 10.48 1.89 9.07
C LEU A 97 9.89 2.11 7.69
N ARG A 98 10.20 3.26 7.12
CA ARG A 98 9.88 3.59 5.74
C ARG A 98 10.67 2.66 4.82
N LYS A 99 10.02 1.98 3.87
CA LYS A 99 10.70 1.05 2.95
C LYS A 99 11.10 1.69 1.63
N SER A 100 10.45 2.79 1.28
CA SER A 100 10.68 3.52 0.03
C SER A 100 10.33 4.99 0.20
N ILE A 101 10.92 5.82 -0.66
CA ILE A 101 10.61 7.22 -0.80
C ILE A 101 10.48 7.54 -2.29
N ALA A 102 9.46 8.30 -2.66
CA ALA A 102 9.13 8.53 -4.06
C ALA A 102 8.58 9.93 -4.27
N ALA A 103 8.73 10.43 -5.49
CA ALA A 103 8.04 11.59 -6.01
C ALA A 103 7.48 11.22 -7.39
N GLU A 104 6.22 11.57 -7.65
CA GLU A 104 5.59 11.34 -8.94
C GLU A 104 4.67 12.50 -9.29
N ARG A 105 4.48 12.73 -10.60
CA ARG A 105 3.63 13.80 -11.10
C ARG A 105 2.79 13.31 -12.26
N THR A 106 1.47 13.46 -12.13
CA THR A 106 0.54 13.36 -13.26
C THR A 106 0.52 14.70 -13.98
N PHE A 107 0.68 14.67 -15.31
CA PHE A 107 0.70 15.87 -16.13
C PHE A 107 -0.72 16.28 -16.55
N SER A 108 -0.91 17.58 -16.77
CA SER A 108 -2.19 18.13 -17.28
C SER A 108 -2.42 17.80 -18.76
N LYS A 109 -1.33 17.65 -19.52
CA LYS A 109 -1.30 17.18 -20.90
C LYS A 109 -0.31 16.03 -21.01
N ASP A 110 -0.68 14.97 -21.72
CA ASP A 110 0.22 13.84 -21.96
C ASP A 110 1.42 14.30 -22.82
N ILE A 111 2.62 13.79 -22.53
CA ILE A 111 3.89 14.24 -23.11
C ILE A 111 4.51 13.09 -23.91
N ILE A 112 4.89 13.35 -25.16
CA ILE A 112 5.64 12.37 -25.99
C ILE A 112 7.08 12.83 -26.27
N LEU A 113 7.31 14.14 -26.27
CA LEU A 113 8.61 14.73 -26.60
C LEU A 113 9.63 14.42 -25.49
N GLN A 114 10.75 13.81 -25.87
CA GLN A 114 11.74 13.29 -24.93
C GLN A 114 12.40 14.40 -24.11
N GLU A 115 12.66 15.56 -24.72
CA GLU A 115 13.24 16.73 -24.07
C GLU A 115 12.34 17.21 -22.91
N LEU A 116 11.03 17.29 -23.15
CA LEU A 116 10.06 17.65 -22.12
C LEU A 116 9.99 16.59 -21.00
N LEU A 117 10.09 15.29 -21.33
CA LEU A 117 10.14 14.24 -20.32
C LEU A 117 11.38 14.39 -19.41
N ILE A 118 12.53 14.71 -20.00
CA ILE A 118 13.78 14.95 -19.26
C ILE A 118 13.63 16.16 -18.33
N GLU A 119 13.08 17.28 -18.80
CA GLU A 119 12.80 18.45 -17.96
C GLU A 119 11.86 18.10 -16.79
N LYS A 120 10.82 17.28 -17.04
CA LYS A 120 9.91 16.86 -15.96
C LYS A 120 10.59 15.91 -14.97
N LEU A 121 11.48 15.03 -15.43
CA LEU A 121 12.25 14.16 -14.55
C LEU A 121 13.18 14.95 -13.64
N GLU A 122 13.78 16.05 -14.12
CA GLU A 122 14.65 16.88 -13.29
C GLU A 122 13.89 17.46 -12.10
N LEU A 123 12.69 18.00 -12.33
CA LEU A 123 11.83 18.55 -11.28
C LEU A 123 11.39 17.47 -10.28
N ILE A 124 11.11 16.25 -10.76
CA ILE A 124 10.74 15.12 -9.90
C ILE A 124 11.95 14.65 -9.08
N ALA A 125 13.16 14.65 -9.66
CA ALA A 125 14.39 14.31 -8.97
C ALA A 125 14.70 15.31 -7.86
N GLU A 126 14.51 16.62 -8.11
CA GLU A 126 14.67 17.66 -7.09
C GLU A 126 13.69 17.50 -5.92
N GLU A 127 12.42 17.21 -6.20
CA GLU A 127 11.43 16.95 -5.15
C GLU A 127 11.77 15.67 -4.35
N LEU A 128 12.27 14.63 -5.01
CA LEU A 128 12.69 13.40 -4.36
C LEU A 128 13.91 13.63 -3.45
N ASP A 129 14.89 14.38 -3.92
CA ASP A 129 16.09 14.77 -3.17
C ASP A 129 15.71 15.54 -1.89
N LYS A 130 14.83 16.54 -2.00
CA LYS A 130 14.27 17.27 -0.83
C LYS A 130 13.58 16.32 0.15
N ARG A 131 12.82 15.33 -0.33
CA ARG A 131 12.17 14.34 0.53
C ARG A 131 13.18 13.43 1.23
N MET A 132 14.23 13.00 0.53
CA MET A 132 15.30 12.17 1.08
C MET A 132 16.07 12.91 2.17
N HIS A 133 16.44 14.17 1.93
CA HIS A 133 17.08 15.03 2.93
C HIS A 133 16.22 15.25 4.17
N ARG A 134 14.93 15.58 4.01
CA ARG A 134 13.99 15.76 5.14
C ARG A 134 13.82 14.50 5.97
N ALA A 135 13.80 13.34 5.32
CA ALA A 135 13.68 12.05 5.98
C ALA A 135 15.03 11.52 6.51
N GLN A 136 16.15 12.17 6.18
CA GLN A 136 17.51 11.72 6.49
C GLN A 136 17.78 10.28 6.04
N VAL A 137 17.28 9.92 4.85
CA VAL A 137 17.45 8.58 4.27
C VAL A 137 18.09 8.65 2.89
N LYS A 138 18.92 7.64 2.62
CA LYS A 138 19.50 7.29 1.33
C LYS A 138 19.03 5.89 0.96
N GLY A 139 19.24 5.45 -0.28
CA GLY A 139 18.93 4.07 -0.65
C GLY A 139 19.69 3.57 -1.88
N LYS A 140 19.51 2.29 -2.21
CA LYS A 140 20.35 1.62 -3.22
C LYS A 140 19.66 1.36 -4.55
N THR A 141 18.33 1.27 -4.55
CA THR A 141 17.58 0.89 -5.75
C THR A 141 16.71 2.06 -6.20
N ILE A 142 17.01 2.60 -7.38
CA ILE A 142 16.20 3.62 -8.04
C ILE A 142 15.26 2.97 -9.05
N THR A 143 14.01 3.42 -9.08
CA THR A 143 13.00 2.97 -10.02
C THR A 143 12.37 4.16 -10.72
N LEU A 144 12.39 4.15 -12.06
CA LEU A 144 11.62 5.02 -12.92
C LEU A 144 10.27 4.36 -13.22
N LYS A 145 9.18 5.07 -12.94
CA LYS A 145 7.81 4.68 -13.26
C LYS A 145 7.29 5.58 -14.37
N ILE A 146 6.81 4.97 -15.44
CA ILE A 146 6.20 5.64 -16.58
C ILE A 146 4.77 5.12 -16.70
N LYS A 147 3.80 6.02 -16.65
CA LYS A 147 2.40 5.69 -16.93
C LYS A 147 1.99 6.38 -18.20
N HIS A 148 1.50 5.61 -19.17
CA HIS A 148 1.07 6.12 -20.46
C HIS A 148 -0.40 6.59 -20.43
N LYS A 149 -0.81 7.25 -21.52
CA LYS A 149 -2.18 7.76 -21.72
C LYS A 149 -3.26 6.66 -21.63
N ASP A 150 -2.94 5.47 -22.09
CA ASP A 150 -3.81 4.28 -22.00
C ASP A 150 -3.82 3.62 -20.61
N PHE A 151 -3.20 4.28 -19.62
CA PHE A 151 -3.06 3.84 -18.23
C PHE A 151 -2.17 2.62 -18.01
N THR A 152 -1.48 2.12 -19.04
CA THR A 152 -0.41 1.13 -18.87
C THR A 152 0.74 1.72 -18.05
N VAL A 153 1.37 0.89 -17.21
CA VAL A 153 2.44 1.30 -16.31
C VAL A 153 3.66 0.44 -16.56
N HIS A 154 4.78 1.07 -16.92
CA HIS A 154 6.08 0.44 -17.01
C HIS A 154 6.98 0.95 -15.90
N THR A 155 7.75 0.05 -15.31
CA THR A 155 8.76 0.39 -14.31
C THR A 155 10.10 -0.18 -14.72
N ARG A 156 11.17 0.61 -14.54
CA ARG A 156 12.55 0.18 -14.75
C ARG A 156 13.34 0.53 -13.50
N SER A 157 14.21 -0.36 -13.07
CA SER A 157 14.97 -0.15 -11.84
C SER A 157 16.43 -0.53 -12.00
N LYS A 158 17.29 0.21 -11.32
CA LYS A 158 18.72 -0.09 -11.20
C LYS A 158 19.08 -0.12 -9.73
N THR A 159 19.81 -1.15 -9.31
CA THR A 159 20.37 -1.24 -7.95
C THR A 159 21.86 -0.96 -8.03
N LEU A 160 22.35 -0.07 -7.17
CA LEU A 160 23.77 0.20 -6.99
C LEU A 160 24.29 -0.46 -5.72
N GLU A 161 25.61 -0.63 -5.64
CA GLU A 161 26.28 -1.08 -4.41
C GLU A 161 26.33 0.04 -3.37
N GLU A 162 26.63 1.25 -3.84
CA GLU A 162 26.67 2.48 -3.06
C GLU A 162 25.27 3.10 -2.87
N LEU A 163 25.16 3.98 -1.86
CA LEU A 163 23.94 4.71 -1.57
C LEU A 163 23.78 5.89 -2.53
N ILE A 164 22.57 6.03 -3.07
CA ILE A 164 22.15 7.18 -3.86
C ILE A 164 21.74 8.29 -2.88
N ASP A 165 22.39 9.46 -2.98
CA ASP A 165 22.21 10.52 -2.00
C ASP A 165 22.18 11.95 -2.54
N LYS A 166 22.29 12.13 -3.86
CA LYS A 166 22.30 13.44 -4.51
C LYS A 166 21.38 13.49 -5.72
N LYS A 167 20.76 14.65 -5.95
CA LYS A 167 19.96 14.98 -7.14
C LYS A 167 20.67 14.58 -8.44
N GLU A 168 21.94 14.93 -8.61
CA GLU A 168 22.67 14.72 -9.87
C GLU A 168 22.78 13.23 -10.21
N GLN A 169 23.04 12.40 -9.20
CA GLN A 169 23.09 10.95 -9.34
C GLN A 169 21.71 10.38 -9.65
N ILE A 170 20.66 10.81 -8.93
CA ILE A 170 19.27 10.43 -9.21
C ILE A 170 18.91 10.75 -10.66
N PHE A 171 19.18 11.98 -11.09
CA PHE A 171 18.81 12.48 -12.41
C PHE A 171 19.54 11.72 -13.54
N SER A 172 20.85 11.54 -13.41
CA SER A 172 21.64 10.77 -14.38
C SER A 172 21.10 9.33 -14.53
N LEU A 173 20.85 8.65 -13.40
CA LEU A 173 20.32 7.28 -13.41
C LEU A 173 18.94 7.17 -14.05
N VAL A 174 18.02 8.13 -13.80
CA VAL A 174 16.70 8.08 -14.45
C VAL A 174 16.75 8.42 -15.93
N GLN A 175 17.70 9.26 -16.37
CA GLN A 175 17.93 9.48 -17.80
C GLN A 175 18.43 8.21 -18.48
N GLU A 176 19.34 7.46 -17.85
CA GLU A 176 19.76 6.14 -18.34
C GLU A 176 18.57 5.18 -18.44
N LEU A 177 17.74 5.10 -17.39
CA LEU A 177 16.57 4.23 -17.36
C LEU A 177 15.54 4.61 -18.44
N LEU A 178 15.32 5.91 -18.67
CA LEU A 178 14.41 6.41 -19.70
C LEU A 178 14.88 5.99 -21.10
N LYS A 179 16.19 6.04 -21.36
CA LYS A 179 16.77 5.74 -22.68
C LYS A 179 16.77 4.26 -23.08
N GLN A 180 16.49 3.33 -22.16
CA GLN A 180 16.56 1.90 -22.49
C GLN A 180 15.43 1.44 -23.44
N GLU A 181 14.40 2.26 -23.68
CA GLU A 181 13.38 2.00 -24.71
C GLU A 181 12.79 3.32 -25.20
N GLU A 182 12.38 3.32 -26.46
CA GLU A 182 11.69 4.44 -27.08
C GLU A 182 10.28 4.63 -26.53
N ILE A 183 9.90 5.87 -26.25
CA ILE A 183 8.56 6.23 -25.79
C ILE A 183 7.62 6.35 -27.00
N LYS A 184 6.85 5.30 -27.26
CA LYS A 184 5.90 5.23 -28.38
C LYS A 184 4.50 5.76 -28.04
N ILE A 185 4.12 5.69 -26.76
CA ILE A 185 2.80 6.12 -26.28
C ILE A 185 3.00 7.36 -25.39
N PRO A 186 2.22 8.44 -25.59
CA PRO A 186 2.30 9.63 -24.74
C PRO A 186 2.23 9.30 -23.25
N VAL A 187 3.10 9.94 -22.48
CA VAL A 187 3.28 9.74 -21.04
C VAL A 187 2.35 10.67 -20.26
N ARG A 188 1.54 10.08 -19.39
CA ARG A 188 0.59 10.77 -18.51
C ARG A 188 1.18 11.08 -17.14
N LEU A 189 2.05 10.21 -16.63
CA LEU A 189 2.72 10.38 -15.34
C LEU A 189 4.14 9.83 -15.40
N LEU A 190 5.05 10.56 -14.75
CA LEU A 190 6.39 10.09 -14.40
C LEU A 190 6.55 10.03 -12.88
N GLY A 191 7.29 9.04 -12.42
CA GLY A 191 7.62 8.89 -11.01
C GLY A 191 9.03 8.31 -10.82
N ILE A 192 9.68 8.75 -9.76
CA ILE A 192 10.99 8.25 -9.33
C ILE A 192 10.83 7.75 -7.90
N SER A 193 11.30 6.54 -7.60
CA SER A 193 11.32 6.00 -6.24
C SER A 193 12.66 5.39 -5.88
N ILE A 194 13.12 5.64 -4.65
CA ILE A 194 14.26 4.96 -4.04
C ILE A 194 13.74 3.92 -3.03
N THR A 195 14.31 2.71 -3.08
CA THR A 195 14.09 1.62 -2.13
C THR A 195 15.43 1.09 -1.60
N LYS A 196 15.39 0.11 -0.68
CA LYS A 196 16.55 -0.34 0.12
C LYS A 196 17.17 0.83 0.89
N LEU A 197 16.33 1.47 1.70
CA LEU A 197 16.71 2.64 2.49
C LEU A 197 17.65 2.26 3.64
N ASN A 198 18.58 3.14 3.98
CA ASN A 198 19.55 2.97 5.07
C ASN A 198 19.00 3.38 6.45
N ASN A 199 17.71 3.17 6.69
CA ASN A 199 17.02 3.68 7.87
C ASN A 199 16.77 2.61 8.93
N GLU A 200 17.80 1.83 9.28
CA GLU A 200 17.70 0.86 10.35
C GLU A 200 17.38 1.55 11.69
N LEU A 201 16.51 0.93 12.49
CA LEU A 201 16.20 1.46 13.82
C LEU A 201 17.45 1.31 14.69
N PRO A 202 17.88 2.35 15.43
CA PRO A 202 18.68 2.12 16.62
C PRO A 202 17.93 1.14 17.52
N MET A 203 18.63 0.13 18.05
CA MET A 203 18.06 -0.91 18.91
C MET A 203 17.38 -0.37 20.19
N ASP A 204 17.57 0.92 20.51
CA ASP A 204 17.31 1.48 21.84
C ASP A 204 15.93 2.15 22.03
N HIS A 205 15.10 2.27 20.99
CA HIS A 205 13.71 2.74 21.14
C HIS A 205 12.70 1.59 21.04
N ILE A 206 12.79 0.67 22.01
CA ILE A 206 11.73 -0.31 22.26
C ILE A 206 10.57 0.43 22.91
N GLY A 207 9.61 0.90 22.10
CA GLY A 207 8.29 1.26 22.62
C GLY A 207 7.67 0.01 23.24
N VAL A 208 7.68 -0.09 24.57
CA VAL A 208 7.07 -1.22 25.27
C VAL A 208 5.55 -1.09 25.13
N GLN A 209 4.93 -2.06 24.46
CA GLN A 209 3.47 -2.15 24.42
C GLN A 209 2.98 -2.42 25.86
N LEU A 210 2.34 -1.44 26.47
CA LEU A 210 1.68 -1.63 27.76
C LEU A 210 0.61 -2.72 27.61
N ARG A 211 0.72 -3.76 28.45
CA ARG A 211 -0.30 -4.79 28.61
C ARG A 211 -1.11 -4.44 29.84
N PHE A 212 -2.39 -4.17 29.64
CA PHE A 212 -3.33 -4.15 30.74
C PHE A 212 -3.85 -5.56 30.93
N ALA A 213 -3.96 -6.00 32.19
CA ALA A 213 -4.70 -7.21 32.52
C ALA A 213 -6.19 -6.89 32.27
N PHE A 214 -6.69 -7.29 31.12
CA PHE A 214 -8.13 -7.35 30.92
C PHE A 214 -8.60 -8.69 31.51
N PRO A 215 -9.68 -8.71 32.32
CA PRO A 215 -10.34 -9.96 32.67
C PRO A 215 -10.64 -10.71 31.37
N ASP A 216 -10.41 -12.03 31.36
CA ASP A 216 -10.87 -12.88 30.27
C ASP A 216 -12.39 -12.79 30.22
N TYR A 217 -12.93 -11.99 29.31
CA TYR A 217 -14.35 -12.05 28.96
C TYR A 217 -14.52 -13.30 28.09
N LEU A 218 -14.83 -14.41 28.76
CA LEU A 218 -15.30 -15.68 28.20
C LEU A 218 -16.72 -15.54 27.65
#